data_AF-A0A0C3HSE2-F1
#
_entry.id   AF-A0A0C3HSE2-F1
#
_cell.length_a   1.000
_cell.length_b   1.000
_cell.length_c   1.000
_cell.angle_alpha   90.00
_cell.angle_beta   90.00
_cell.angle_gamma   90.00
#
_symmetry.space_group_name_H-M   'P 1'
#
loop_
_entity.id
_entity.type
_entity.pdbx_description
1 polymer ?
#
loop_
_entity_poly.entity_id
_entity_poly.type
_entity_poly.pdbx_seq_one_letter_code
_entity_poly.pdbx_strand_id
1 'polypeptide(L)'
;MFREHELLLDDMLWDTGSHGCTITSDLLSHEFMEYLGEKEHDPYRDQSGMRVQVDGYVAFSNKEFRFNTIFTVVPPSQMPNSRSGVILGQKGLIDRMVRTETPREILKHRGEDVKDHEWGTIDILEYINTCGELIKF
;
A
#
# COMPACT_ATOMS: atom_id res chain seq x y z
N MET A 1 17.38 -10.84 13.68
CA MET A 1 17.88 -10.49 12.33
C MET A 1 16.65 -10.07 11.54
N PHE A 2 16.59 -8.86 10.98
CA PHE A 2 15.45 -8.45 10.17
C PHE A 2 15.54 -9.13 8.80
N ARG A 3 14.43 -9.70 8.32
CA ARG A 3 14.36 -10.37 7.02
C ARG A 3 13.50 -9.54 6.08
N GLU A 4 14.08 -9.13 4.97
CA GLU A 4 13.44 -8.28 3.96
C GLU A 4 12.93 -9.13 2.79
N HIS A 5 11.79 -8.75 2.23
CA HIS A 5 11.21 -9.37 1.03
C HIS A 5 10.74 -8.28 0.06
N GLU A 6 11.29 -8.27 -1.15
CA GLU A 6 10.98 -7.27 -2.17
C GLU A 6 9.83 -7.76 -3.08
N LEU A 7 8.87 -6.87 -3.33
CA LEU A 7 7.70 -7.12 -4.19
C LEU A 7 7.61 -6.06 -5.29
N LEU A 8 7.43 -6.50 -6.52
CA LEU A 8 7.01 -5.66 -7.65
C LEU A 8 5.56 -6.01 -7.97
N LEU A 9 4.67 -5.02 -7.84
CA LEU A 9 3.22 -5.24 -7.93
C LEU A 9 2.59 -4.26 -8.91
N ASP A 10 1.82 -4.81 -9.85
CA ASP A 10 1.05 -4.03 -10.82
C ASP A 10 -0.41 -3.83 -10.38
N ASP A 11 -0.89 -4.61 -9.39
CA ASP A 11 -2.28 -4.58 -8.91
C ASP A 11 -2.39 -4.14 -7.44
N MET A 12 -2.52 -2.82 -7.28
CA MET A 12 -2.67 -2.15 -6.00
C MET A 12 -3.92 -1.26 -6.02
N LEU A 13 -4.71 -1.31 -4.93
CA LEU A 13 -5.86 -0.45 -4.75
C LEU A 13 -5.56 0.69 -3.80
N TRP A 14 -5.94 1.88 -4.21
CA TRP A 14 -6.09 3.04 -3.35
C TRP A 14 -7.54 3.07 -2.83
N ASP A 15 -7.76 2.65 -1.58
CA ASP A 15 -9.11 2.42 -1.07
C ASP A 15 -9.39 3.28 0.18
N THR A 16 -10.15 4.36 -0.02
CA THR A 16 -10.62 5.22 1.06
C THR A 16 -11.72 4.58 1.91
N GLY A 17 -12.31 3.46 1.48
CA GLY A 17 -13.27 2.67 2.26
C GLY A 17 -12.60 1.66 3.18
N SER A 18 -11.35 1.29 2.93
CA SER A 18 -10.59 0.37 3.79
C SER A 18 -10.02 1.10 5.00
N HIS A 19 -10.13 0.47 6.18
CA HIS A 19 -9.57 1.06 7.41
C HIS A 19 -8.03 1.01 7.44
N GLY A 20 -7.44 -0.07 6.92
CA GLY A 20 -6.02 -0.36 7.04
C GLY A 20 -5.41 -0.84 5.73
N CYS A 21 -4.09 -0.97 5.72
CA CYS A 21 -3.38 -1.54 4.58
C CYS A 21 -3.42 -3.07 4.65
N THR A 22 -3.62 -3.71 3.50
CA THR A 22 -3.74 -5.16 3.41
C THR A 22 -2.86 -5.68 2.28
N ILE A 23 -2.16 -6.76 2.54
CA ILE A 23 -1.41 -7.50 1.53
C ILE A 23 -1.86 -8.95 1.57
N THR A 24 -1.96 -9.55 0.40
CA THR A 24 -2.36 -10.96 0.31
C THR A 24 -1.17 -11.89 0.47
N SER A 25 -1.38 -13.00 1.18
CA SER A 25 -0.31 -13.91 1.58
C SER A 25 0.38 -14.61 0.42
N ASP A 26 -0.30 -14.79 -0.71
CA ASP A 26 0.22 -15.41 -1.94
C ASP A 26 1.17 -14.50 -2.71
N LEU A 27 1.22 -13.20 -2.39
CA LEU A 27 2.27 -12.31 -2.88
C LEU A 27 3.60 -12.52 -2.13
N LEU A 28 3.55 -13.03 -0.90
CA LEU A 28 4.74 -13.23 -0.08
C LEU A 28 5.39 -14.57 -0.43
N SER A 29 6.72 -14.62 -0.45
CA SER A 29 7.43 -15.89 -0.67
C SER A 29 7.06 -16.93 0.39
N HIS A 30 7.07 -18.20 0.00
CA HIS A 30 6.83 -19.31 0.91
C HIS A 30 7.74 -19.24 2.15
N GLU A 31 9.02 -18.95 1.93
CA GLU A 31 10.01 -18.81 3.00
C GLU A 31 9.68 -17.66 3.97
N PHE A 32 9.17 -16.53 3.46
CA PHE A 32 8.74 -15.44 4.32
C PHE A 32 7.46 -15.79 5.09
N MET A 33 6.53 -16.51 4.45
CA MET A 33 5.33 -17.01 5.12
C MET A 33 5.66 -18.02 6.23
N GLU A 34 6.63 -18.91 6.01
CA GLU A 34 7.14 -19.83 7.04
C GLU A 34 7.79 -19.07 8.20
N TYR A 35 8.63 -18.07 7.88
CA TYR A 35 9.24 -17.19 8.88
C TYR A 35 8.16 -16.49 9.71
N LEU A 36 7.15 -15.87 9.09
CA LEU A 36 6.01 -15.30 9.80
C LEU A 36 5.27 -16.36 10.64
N GLY A 37 5.34 -17.64 10.28
CA GLY A 37 4.81 -18.79 11.02
C GLY A 37 5.46 -19.05 12.39
N GLU A 38 6.65 -18.50 12.65
CA GLU A 38 7.40 -18.74 13.89
C GLU A 38 6.75 -18.12 15.14
N LYS A 39 6.86 -18.79 16.30
CA LYS A 39 6.23 -18.38 17.56
C LYS A 39 6.62 -16.97 18.03
N GLU A 40 7.81 -16.51 17.65
CA GLU A 40 8.31 -15.17 18.00
C GLU A 40 7.41 -14.06 17.42
N HIS A 41 6.64 -14.36 16.38
CA HIS A 41 5.73 -13.42 15.75
C HIS A 41 4.28 -13.50 16.23
N ASP A 42 3.96 -14.40 17.16
CA ASP A 42 2.60 -14.54 17.71
C ASP A 42 2.03 -13.23 18.29
N PRO A 43 2.80 -12.33 18.92
CA PRO A 43 2.30 -11.02 19.36
C PRO A 43 1.78 -10.12 18.24
N TYR A 44 2.13 -10.39 16.98
CA TYR A 44 1.72 -9.61 15.81
C TYR A 44 0.56 -10.28 15.04
N ARG A 45 0.02 -11.40 15.53
CA ARG A 45 -1.14 -12.08 14.96
C ARG A 45 -2.41 -11.74 15.73
N ASP A 46 -3.48 -11.43 15.00
CA ASP A 46 -4.82 -11.35 15.54
C ASP A 46 -5.84 -12.05 14.63
N GLN A 47 -7.13 -11.93 14.94
CA GLN A 47 -8.21 -12.56 14.17
C GLN A 47 -8.29 -12.07 12.71
N SER A 48 -7.71 -10.90 12.42
CA SER A 48 -7.67 -10.27 11.10
C SER A 48 -6.47 -10.73 10.28
N GLY A 49 -5.46 -11.36 10.89
CA GLY A 49 -4.26 -11.82 10.20
C GLY A 49 -2.96 -11.49 10.94
N MET A 50 -1.85 -11.64 10.23
CA MET A 50 -0.51 -11.28 10.71
C MET A 50 -0.22 -9.82 10.36
N ARG A 51 0.31 -9.03 11.28
CA ARG A 51 0.73 -7.65 11.02
C ARG A 51 2.21 -7.60 10.68
N VAL A 52 2.56 -6.93 9.58
CA VAL A 52 3.94 -6.72 9.14
C VAL A 52 4.18 -5.24 8.88
N GLN A 53 5.36 -4.75 9.28
CA GLN A 53 5.81 -3.43 8.83
C GLN A 53 6.39 -3.56 7.43
N VAL A 54 5.99 -2.64 6.55
CA VAL A 54 6.46 -2.56 5.17
C VAL A 54 7.03 -1.17 4.94
N ASP A 55 8.27 -1.14 4.47
CA ASP A 55 8.92 0.02 3.87
C ASP A 55 8.89 -0.18 2.36
N GLY A 56 8.30 0.77 1.61
CA GLY A 56 8.05 0.59 0.19
C GLY A 56 7.94 1.91 -0.57
N TYR A 57 7.68 1.81 -1.87
CA TYR A 57 7.39 2.97 -2.70
C TYR A 57 6.25 2.68 -3.67
N VAL A 58 5.50 3.73 -4.00
CA VAL A 58 4.50 3.74 -5.07
C VAL A 58 5.03 4.64 -6.18
N ALA A 59 5.10 4.14 -7.40
CA ALA A 59 5.38 4.96 -8.58
C ALA A 59 4.06 5.43 -9.19
N PHE A 60 3.73 6.71 -9.03
CA PHE A 60 2.68 7.37 -9.82
C PHE A 60 3.26 7.79 -11.17
N SER A 61 2.38 8.08 -12.15
CA SER A 61 2.78 8.55 -13.48
C SER A 61 3.64 9.83 -13.46
N ASN A 62 3.49 10.63 -12.40
CA ASN A 62 4.17 11.91 -12.19
C ASN A 62 5.34 11.85 -11.19
N LYS A 63 5.33 10.94 -10.21
CA LYS A 63 6.28 10.94 -9.09
C LYS A 63 6.32 9.61 -8.35
N GLU A 64 7.47 9.27 -7.80
CA GLU A 64 7.58 8.18 -6.81
C GLU A 64 7.36 8.68 -5.39
N PHE A 65 6.60 7.91 -4.61
CA PHE A 65 6.31 8.17 -3.21
C PHE A 65 6.82 7.03 -2.34
N ARG A 66 7.77 7.32 -1.45
CA ARG A 66 8.25 6.36 -0.45
C ARG A 66 7.41 6.47 0.82
N PHE A 67 7.05 5.34 1.39
CA PHE A 67 6.25 5.27 2.60
C PHE A 67 6.68 4.11 3.50
N ASN A 68 6.25 4.18 4.75
CA ASN A 68 6.29 3.03 5.63
C ASN A 68 4.98 2.86 6.40
N THR A 69 4.47 1.66 6.48
CA THR A 69 3.21 1.42 7.18
C THR A 69 3.08 -0.01 7.63
N ILE A 70 2.03 -0.30 8.40
CA ILE A 70 1.68 -1.63 8.85
C ILE A 70 0.64 -2.21 7.89
N PHE A 71 0.94 -3.39 7.37
CA PHE A 71 0.02 -4.20 6.58
C PHE A 71 -0.50 -5.35 7.40
N THR A 72 -1.77 -5.69 7.19
CA THR A 72 -2.32 -6.98 7.58
C THR A 72 -2.14 -7.96 6.43
N VAL A 73 -1.50 -9.08 6.70
CA VAL A 73 -1.36 -10.21 5.77
C VAL A 73 -2.59 -11.10 5.88
N VAL A 74 -3.32 -11.25 4.78
CA VAL A 74 -4.54 -12.06 4.71
C VAL A 74 -4.51 -13.02 3.52
N PRO A 75 -5.21 -14.17 3.57
CA PRO A 75 -5.39 -14.97 2.36
C PRO A 75 -6.25 -14.21 1.33
N PRO A 76 -6.07 -14.43 0.01
CA PRO A 76 -6.88 -13.81 -1.04
C PRO A 76 -8.39 -13.95 -0.81
N SER A 77 -8.84 -15.06 -0.21
CA SER A 77 -10.26 -15.30 0.09
C SER A 77 -10.92 -14.25 1.01
N GLN A 78 -10.13 -13.47 1.75
CA GLN A 78 -10.62 -12.38 2.61
C GLN A 78 -10.62 -11.02 1.91
N MET A 79 -10.15 -10.93 0.67
CA MET A 79 -10.16 -9.72 -0.14
C MET A 79 -11.46 -9.59 -0.95
N PRO A 80 -11.87 -8.36 -1.32
CA PRO A 80 -12.94 -8.15 -2.27
C PRO A 80 -12.71 -8.95 -3.56
N ASN A 81 -13.71 -9.72 -4.00
CA ASN A 81 -13.63 -10.60 -5.18
C ASN A 81 -12.52 -11.66 -5.12
N SER A 82 -12.04 -11.99 -3.92
CA SER A 82 -10.93 -12.93 -3.70
C SER A 82 -9.66 -12.58 -4.47
N ARG A 83 -9.43 -11.28 -4.73
CA ARG A 83 -8.26 -10.81 -5.46
C ARG A 83 -6.96 -11.07 -4.71
N SER A 84 -5.91 -11.36 -5.47
CA SER A 84 -4.53 -11.19 -5.01
C SER A 84 -4.12 -9.73 -5.21
N GLY A 85 -3.24 -9.21 -4.37
CA GLY A 85 -2.77 -7.82 -4.44
C GLY A 85 -2.70 -7.09 -3.09
N VAL A 86 -2.52 -5.77 -3.20
CA VAL A 86 -2.32 -4.84 -2.08
C VAL A 86 -3.46 -3.82 -2.04
N ILE A 87 -3.95 -3.51 -0.84
CA ILE A 87 -4.81 -2.37 -0.58
C ILE A 87 -4.04 -1.37 0.29
N LEU A 88 -3.95 -0.13 -0.19
CA LEU A 88 -3.54 1.03 0.59
C LEU A 88 -4.79 1.64 1.20
N GLY A 89 -4.99 1.43 2.50
CA GLY A 89 -6.20 1.83 3.20
C GLY A 89 -6.14 3.24 3.80
N GLN A 90 -7.32 3.74 4.17
CA GLN A 90 -7.53 5.10 4.63
C GLN A 90 -6.70 5.45 5.87
N LYS A 91 -6.99 4.85 7.03
CA LYS A 91 -6.29 5.21 8.28
C LYS A 91 -4.87 4.69 8.32
N GLY A 92 -4.60 3.57 7.63
CA GLY A 92 -3.27 2.98 7.54
C GLY A 92 -2.27 3.85 6.79
N LEU A 93 -2.71 4.60 5.78
CA LEU A 93 -1.80 5.35 4.92
C LEU A 93 -2.36 6.69 4.42
N ILE A 94 -3.56 6.70 3.84
CA ILE A 94 -4.11 7.85 3.10
C ILE A 94 -4.36 9.07 4.03
N ASP A 95 -4.84 8.87 5.25
CA ASP A 95 -5.07 9.94 6.23
C ASP A 95 -3.76 10.56 6.76
N ARG A 96 -2.62 9.93 6.47
CA ARG A 96 -1.30 10.35 6.95
C ARG A 96 -0.57 11.25 5.96
N MET A 97 -1.21 11.67 4.87
CA MET A 97 -0.57 12.47 3.84
C MET A 97 -1.44 13.65 3.37
N VAL A 98 -0.75 14.74 3.03
CA VAL A 98 -1.32 15.85 2.27
C VAL A 98 -1.11 15.54 0.80
N ARG A 99 -2.21 15.49 0.04
CA ARG A 99 -2.17 15.15 -1.39
C ARG A 99 -3.18 15.94 -2.21
N THR A 100 -2.89 16.06 -3.50
CA THR A 100 -3.83 16.52 -4.52
C THR A 100 -4.07 15.39 -5.50
N GLU A 101 -5.33 15.16 -5.85
CA GLU A 101 -5.73 14.16 -6.84
C GLU A 101 -6.33 14.89 -8.05
N THR A 102 -5.75 14.71 -9.24
CA THR A 102 -6.29 15.31 -10.47
C THR A 102 -6.74 14.21 -11.43
N PRO A 103 -8.06 14.00 -11.61
CA PRO A 103 -8.58 12.95 -12.47
C PRO A 103 -8.23 13.17 -13.96
N ARG A 104 -8.08 12.07 -14.71
CA ARG A 104 -7.81 12.07 -16.16
C ARG A 104 -8.70 13.00 -16.97
N GLU A 105 -9.98 13.08 -16.68
CA GLU A 105 -10.90 13.95 -17.43
C GLU A 105 -10.60 15.45 -17.26
N ILE A 106 -10.09 15.86 -16.09
CA ILE A 106 -9.63 17.24 -15.86
C ILE A 106 -8.33 17.50 -16.61
N LEU A 107 -7.39 16.55 -16.57
CA LEU A 107 -6.10 16.64 -17.28
C LEU A 107 -6.32 16.76 -18.80
N LYS A 108 -7.18 15.91 -19.38
CA LYS A 108 -7.58 15.99 -20.78
C LYS A 108 -8.20 17.33 -21.15
N HIS A 109 -9.08 17.86 -20.30
CA HIS A 109 -9.70 19.16 -20.53
C HIS A 109 -8.65 20.29 -20.58
N ARG A 110 -7.53 20.14 -19.87
CA ARG A 110 -6.37 21.06 -19.91
C ARG A 110 -5.46 20.85 -21.12
N GLY A 111 -5.72 19.84 -21.96
CA GLY A 111 -4.89 19.50 -23.12
C GLY A 111 -3.66 18.64 -22.78
N GLU A 112 -3.64 17.99 -21.62
CA GLU A 112 -2.56 17.08 -21.22
C GLU A 112 -2.73 15.72 -21.92
N ASP A 113 -1.62 15.11 -22.34
CA ASP A 113 -1.59 13.77 -22.95
C ASP A 113 -1.56 12.70 -21.86
N VAL A 114 -2.73 12.12 -21.58
CA VAL A 114 -2.93 11.11 -20.52
C VAL A 114 -3.42 9.81 -21.15
N LYS A 115 -2.73 8.71 -20.85
CA LYS A 115 -3.00 7.41 -21.47
C LYS A 115 -4.34 6.85 -21.01
N ASP A 116 -4.94 5.98 -21.82
CA ASP A 116 -6.28 5.44 -21.54
C ASP A 116 -6.37 4.59 -20.27
N HIS A 117 -5.26 3.96 -19.86
CA HIS A 117 -5.17 3.13 -18.66
C HIS A 117 -4.79 3.93 -17.41
N GLU A 118 -4.49 5.22 -17.53
CA GLU A 118 -4.15 6.07 -16.39
C GLU A 118 -5.42 6.64 -15.78
N TRP A 119 -5.52 6.57 -14.45
CA TRP A 119 -6.63 7.18 -13.73
C TRP A 119 -6.51 8.71 -13.64
N GLY A 120 -5.29 9.23 -13.53
CA GLY A 120 -4.98 10.64 -13.32
C GLY A 120 -3.60 10.81 -12.67
N THR A 121 -3.38 11.94 -11.99
CA THR A 121 -2.19 12.18 -11.17
C THR A 121 -2.53 12.26 -9.69
N ILE A 122 -1.58 11.82 -8.86
CA ILE A 122 -1.63 12.00 -7.41
C ILE A 122 -0.31 12.68 -7.00
N ASP A 123 -0.42 13.88 -6.46
CA ASP A 123 0.71 14.65 -5.97
C ASP A 123 0.71 14.63 -4.44
N ILE A 124 1.78 14.07 -3.84
CA ILE A 124 1.96 14.04 -2.40
C ILE A 124 2.93 15.14 -1.99
N LEU A 125 2.47 16.01 -1.09
CA LEU A 125 3.22 17.17 -0.58
C LEU A 125 3.92 16.84 0.73
N GLU A 126 3.18 16.23 1.66
CA GLU A 126 3.67 15.91 3.01
C GLU A 126 3.11 14.57 3.48
N TYR A 127 3.85 13.86 4.33
CA TYR A 127 3.48 12.54 4.85
C TYR A 127 4.05 12.30 6.25
N ILE A 128 3.28 11.65 7.13
CA ILE A 128 3.71 11.26 8.48
C ILE A 128 4.09 9.78 8.50
N ASN A 129 5.37 9.46 8.70
CA ASN A 129 5.91 8.10 8.74
C ASN A 129 5.54 7.35 10.03
N THR A 130 5.74 6.02 10.12
CA THR A 130 5.38 5.22 11.31
C THR A 130 6.06 5.66 12.60
N CYS A 131 7.19 6.38 12.53
CA CYS A 131 7.89 6.97 13.67
C CYS A 131 7.25 8.30 14.14
N GLY A 132 6.25 8.83 13.42
CA GLY A 132 5.60 10.10 13.70
C GLY A 132 6.30 11.31 13.09
N GLU A 133 7.27 11.10 12.21
CA GLU A 133 8.04 12.17 11.59
C GLU A 133 7.33 12.69 10.32
N LEU A 134 7.30 14.01 10.16
CA LEU A 134 6.76 14.68 8.98
C LEU A 134 7.83 14.73 7.87
N ILE A 135 7.53 14.09 6.75
CA ILE A 135 8.34 14.08 5.52
C ILE A 135 7.70 15.04 4.51
N LYS A 136 8.51 15.86 3.84
CA LYS A 136 8.09 16.83 2.82
C LYS A 136 8.78 16.53 1.48
N PHE A 137 8.08 16.70 0.36
CA PHE A 137 8.56 16.31 -0.97
C PHE A 137 8.49 17.43 -2.02
#